data_AF-A0A524HZV2-F1
#
_entry.id   AF-A0A524HZV2-F1
#
_cell.length_a   1.000
_cell.length_b   1.000
_cell.length_c   1.000
_cell.angle_alpha   90.00
_cell.angle_beta   90.00
_cell.angle_gamma   90.00
#
_symmetry.space_group_name_H-M   'P 1'
#
loop_
_entity.id
_entity.type
_entity.pdbx_description
1 polymer ?
#
loop_
_entity_poly.entity_id
_entity_poly.type
_entity_poly.pdbx_seq_one_letter_code
_entity_poly.pdbx_strand_id
1 'polypeptide(L)'
;MVSLNDLIEELDCTLEDFLDQVTLVIDLLEEGGQEEAVEVLKGLEEDLFDFLGYEETEEGAEVEGEEVEEEEEAEEKPAKAAPKKAKK
;
A
#
# COMPACT_ATOMS: atom_id res chain seq x y z
N MET A 1 16.35 -22.26 18.08
CA MET A 1 16.27 -22.27 16.61
C MET A 1 14.81 -22.07 16.31
N VAL A 2 14.41 -20.90 15.85
CA VAL A 2 13.03 -20.65 15.39
C VAL A 2 12.90 -21.36 14.05
N SER A 3 11.91 -22.22 13.88
CA SER A 3 11.66 -22.85 12.58
C SER A 3 10.89 -21.88 11.69
N LEU A 4 10.97 -22.07 10.37
CA LEU A 4 10.19 -21.27 9.42
C LEU A 4 8.69 -21.33 9.72
N ASN A 5 8.20 -22.48 10.20
CA ASN A 5 6.80 -22.66 10.57
C ASN A 5 6.42 -21.79 11.78
N ASP A 6 7.28 -21.74 12.80
CA ASP A 6 7.04 -20.89 13.99
C ASP A 6 7.01 -19.40 13.60
N LEU A 7 7.86 -18.99 12.65
CA LEU A 7 7.89 -17.62 12.14
C LEU A 7 6.64 -17.27 11.32
N ILE A 8 6.13 -18.21 10.53
CA ILE A 8 4.87 -18.01 9.77
C ILE A 8 3.68 -17.93 10.73
N GLU A 9 3.65 -18.75 11.77
CA GLU A 9 2.59 -18.68 12.79
C GLU A 9 2.64 -17.34 13.54
N GLU A 10 3.83 -16.83 13.89
CA GLU A 10 4.01 -15.51 14.50
C GLU A 10 3.57 -14.36 13.56
N LEU A 11 3.87 -14.48 12.27
CA LEU A 11 3.42 -13.56 11.23
C LEU A 11 1.88 -13.53 11.15
N ASP A 12 1.24 -14.70 11.08
CA ASP A 12 -0.22 -14.82 10.98
C ASP A 12 -0.90 -14.22 12.20
N CYS A 13 -0.39 -14.47 13.41
CA CYS A 13 -0.93 -13.85 14.63
C CYS A 13 -0.82 -12.33 14.61
N THR A 14 0.32 -11.79 14.18
CA THR A 14 0.55 -10.34 14.13
C THR A 14 -0.36 -9.66 13.11
N LEU A 15 -0.54 -10.30 11.94
CA LEU A 15 -1.47 -9.80 10.92
C LEU A 15 -2.93 -9.88 11.38
N GLU A 16 -3.32 -10.91 12.15
CA GLU A 16 -4.65 -11.00 12.75
C GLU A 16 -4.90 -9.83 13.72
N ASP A 17 -3.92 -9.51 14.57
CA ASP A 17 -4.01 -8.37 15.50
C ASP A 17 -4.20 -7.02 14.76
N PHE A 18 -3.52 -6.82 13.62
CA PHE A 18 -3.72 -5.62 12.79
C PHE A 18 -5.11 -5.56 12.16
N LEU A 19 -5.65 -6.69 11.70
CA LEU A 19 -7.01 -6.74 11.15
C LEU A 19 -8.09 -6.48 12.22
N ASP A 20 -7.85 -6.89 13.45
CA ASP A 20 -8.71 -6.58 14.59
C ASP A 20 -8.74 -5.07 14.88
N GLN A 21 -7.58 -4.40 14.82
CA GLN A 21 -7.50 -2.94 14.96
C GLN A 21 -8.22 -2.21 13.82
N VAL A 22 -8.08 -2.67 12.57
CA VAL A 22 -8.83 -2.12 11.43
C VAL A 22 -10.34 -2.29 11.62
N THR A 23 -10.77 -3.43 12.14
CA THR A 23 -12.18 -3.69 12.43
C THR A 23 -12.70 -2.72 13.50
N LEU A 24 -11.95 -2.51 14.58
CA LEU A 24 -12.28 -1.53 15.62
C LEU A 24 -12.41 -0.11 15.03
N VAL A 25 -11.50 0.28 14.14
CA VAL A 25 -11.55 1.59 13.46
C VAL A 25 -12.84 1.73 12.65
N ILE A 26 -13.23 0.68 11.91
CA ILE A 26 -14.47 0.68 11.13
C ILE A 26 -15.67 0.89 12.05
N ASP A 27 -15.75 0.13 13.15
CA ASP A 27 -16.83 0.26 14.13
C ASP A 27 -16.89 1.68 14.71
N LEU A 28 -15.74 2.26 15.09
CA LEU A 28 -15.65 3.64 15.57
C LEU A 28 -16.12 4.66 14.53
N LEU A 29 -15.76 4.48 13.25
CA LEU A 29 -16.20 5.36 12.17
C LEU A 29 -17.71 5.27 11.92
N GLU A 30 -18.29 4.07 12.01
CA GLU A 30 -19.73 3.86 11.89
C GLU A 30 -20.52 4.50 13.05
N GLU A 31 -19.95 4.50 14.26
CA GLU A 31 -20.51 5.15 15.44
C GLU A 31 -20.27 6.68 15.49
N GLY A 32 -19.46 7.22 14.57
CA GLY A 32 -19.13 8.64 14.48
C GLY A 32 -17.94 9.09 15.33
N GLY A 33 -17.17 8.14 15.89
CA GLY A 33 -15.94 8.34 16.66
C GLY A 33 -14.72 8.62 15.77
N GLN A 34 -14.78 9.65 14.93
CA GLN A 34 -13.70 9.97 13.98
C GLN A 34 -12.37 10.31 14.64
N GLU A 35 -12.38 11.01 15.77
CA GLU A 35 -11.14 11.37 16.49
C GLU A 35 -10.45 10.12 17.04
N GLU A 36 -11.22 9.24 17.70
CA GLU A 36 -10.71 7.98 18.26
C GLU A 36 -10.23 7.02 17.14
N ALA A 37 -10.98 6.91 16.05
CA ALA A 37 -10.59 6.14 14.88
C ALA A 37 -9.25 6.61 14.28
N VAL A 38 -9.01 7.92 14.24
CA VAL A 38 -7.74 8.49 13.76
C VAL A 38 -6.59 8.18 14.71
N GLU A 39 -6.82 8.22 16.03
CA GLU A 39 -5.79 7.85 17.01
C GLU A 39 -5.41 6.37 16.88
N VAL A 40 -6.39 5.48 16.75
CA VAL A 40 -6.14 4.04 16.55
C VAL A 40 -5.41 3.79 15.22
N LEU A 41 -5.79 4.46 14.13
CA LEU A 41 -5.12 4.31 12.84
C LEU A 41 -3.66 4.77 12.85
N LYS A 42 -3.33 5.83 13.58
CA LYS A 42 -1.93 6.28 13.72
C LYS A 42 -1.08 5.26 14.47
N GLY A 43 -1.62 4.67 15.54
CA GLY A 43 -0.93 3.59 16.24
C GLY A 43 -0.70 2.37 15.33
N LEU A 44 -1.73 1.98 14.58
CA LEU A 44 -1.62 0.88 13.61
C LEU A 44 -0.60 1.17 12.51
N GLU A 45 -0.52 2.41 12.03
CA GLU A 45 0.47 2.84 11.03
C GLU A 45 1.90 2.70 11.55
N GLU A 46 2.17 3.16 12.77
CA GLU A 46 3.47 3.02 13.44
C GLU A 46 3.85 1.53 13.60
N ASP A 47 2.92 0.71 14.11
CA ASP A 47 3.14 -0.72 14.30
C ASP A 47 3.39 -1.46 12.97
N LEU A 48 2.70 -1.07 11.89
CA LEU A 48 2.89 -1.64 10.56
C LEU A 48 4.25 -1.28 9.95
N PHE A 49 4.73 -0.05 10.15
CA PHE A 49 6.06 0.34 9.68
C PHE A 49 7.16 -0.41 10.42
N ASP A 50 7.04 -0.55 11.74
CA ASP A 50 7.97 -1.34 12.55
C ASP A 50 7.95 -2.83 12.14
N PHE A 51 6.77 -3.39 11.87
CA PHE A 51 6.63 -4.78 11.42
C PHE A 51 7.22 -5.04 10.03
N LEU A 52 7.01 -4.13 9.08
CA LEU A 52 7.52 -4.26 7.71
C LEU A 52 9.00 -3.83 7.60
N GLY A 53 9.55 -3.20 8.64
CA GLY A 53 10.89 -2.63 8.61
C GLY A 53 11.02 -1.48 7.61
N TYR A 54 9.92 -0.78 7.34
CA TYR A 54 9.96 0.44 6.54
C TYR A 54 10.48 1.58 7.42
N GLU A 55 11.62 2.17 7.05
CA GLU A 55 12.05 3.43 7.64
C GLU A 55 11.24 4.56 7.02
N GLU A 56 10.61 5.40 7.86
CA GLU A 56 9.97 6.65 7.44
C GLU A 56 10.99 7.46 6.64
N THR A 57 10.85 7.44 5.32
CA THR A 57 11.78 8.15 4.44
C THR A 57 11.33 9.60 4.44
N GLU A 58 12.14 10.49 5.03
CA GLU A 58 11.89 11.93 5.11
C GLU A 58 11.38 12.43 3.74
N GLU A 59 10.21 13.07 3.73
CA GLU A 59 9.44 13.47 2.55
C GLU A 59 10.33 14.20 1.52
N GLY A 60 10.94 13.46 0.59
CA GLY A 60 11.94 13.97 -0.37
C GLY A 60 13.21 13.14 -0.57
N ALA A 61 13.42 12.03 0.14
CA ALA A 61 14.51 11.11 -0.16
C ALA A 61 14.15 10.25 -1.38
N GLU A 62 14.81 10.55 -2.51
CA GLU A 62 14.77 9.75 -3.73
C GLU A 62 15.06 8.28 -3.39
N VAL A 63 14.08 7.41 -3.62
CA VAL A 63 14.22 5.96 -3.50
C VAL A 63 15.17 5.50 -4.63
N GLU A 64 16.47 5.63 -4.44
CA GLU A 64 17.48 4.86 -5.17
C GLU A 64 17.44 3.43 -4.64
N GLY A 65 16.56 2.58 -5.19
CA GLY A 65 16.52 1.22 -4.66
C GLY A 65 15.51 0.21 -5.16
N GLU A 66 14.88 0.37 -6.33
CA GLU A 66 14.44 -0.80 -7.10
C GLU A 66 14.25 -0.39 -8.56
N GLU A 67 15.17 -0.83 -9.42
CA GLU A 67 14.93 -0.88 -10.86
C GLU A 67 13.77 -1.84 -11.08
N VAL A 68 12.54 -1.30 -11.04
CA VAL A 68 11.44 -1.89 -11.77
C VAL A 68 11.84 -1.75 -13.22
N GLU A 69 12.37 -2.83 -13.81
CA GLU A 69 12.32 -3.05 -15.25
C GLU A 69 10.82 -3.06 -15.63
N GLU A 70 10.24 -1.87 -15.81
CA GLU A 70 9.17 -1.67 -16.77
C GLU A 70 9.80 -1.99 -18.13
N GLU A 71 9.71 -3.25 -18.56
CA GLU A 71 9.64 -3.55 -19.98
C GLU A 71 8.39 -2.84 -20.53
N GLU A 72 8.53 -1.54 -20.82
CA GLU A 72 7.70 -0.88 -21.81
C GLU A 72 7.91 -1.62 -23.14
N GLU A 73 7.06 -2.61 -23.41
CA GLU A 73 6.86 -3.15 -24.74
C GLU A 73 6.13 -2.08 -25.58
N ALA A 74 6.85 -1.00 -25.89
CA ALA A 74 6.44 0.05 -26.80
C ALA A 74 6.70 -0.39 -28.25
N GLU A 75 5.95 -1.36 -28.76
CA GLU A 75 5.82 -1.56 -30.20
C GLU A 75 4.71 -0.67 -30.81
N GLU A 76 5.14 0.56 -31.07
CA GLU A 76 4.96 1.27 -32.34
C GLU A 76 3.60 1.12 -33.07
N LYS A 77 2.61 1.94 -32.69
CA LYS A 77 1.53 2.31 -33.63
C LYS A 77 1.94 3.56 -34.41
N PRO A 78 2.22 3.47 -35.73
CA PRO A 78 2.56 4.65 -36.50
C PRO A 78 1.36 5.58 -36.61
N ALA A 79 1.46 6.73 -35.96
CA ALA A 79 0.58 7.86 -36.18
C ALA A 79 0.73 8.35 -37.62
N LYS A 80 -0.33 8.29 -38.42
CA LYS A 80 -0.50 9.21 -39.55
C LYS A 80 -1.96 9.43 -39.95
N ALA A 81 -2.42 10.62 -39.57
CA ALA A 81 -3.36 11.50 -40.26
C ALA A 81 -4.87 11.15 -40.27
N ALA A 82 -5.61 11.76 -39.35
CA ALA A 82 -6.83 12.47 -39.77
C ALA A 82 -6.41 13.82 -40.41
N PRO A 83 -7.24 14.55 -41.19
CA PRO A 83 -8.65 14.33 -41.49
C PRO A 83 -8.99 14.49 -42.98
N LYS A 84 -10.19 14.08 -43.41
CA LYS A 84 -10.99 14.84 -44.39
C LYS A 84 -12.44 14.38 -44.39
N LYS A 85 -13.30 15.25 -43.86
CA LYS A 85 -14.74 15.26 -44.12
C LYS A 85 -14.97 15.17 -45.64
N ALA A 86 -15.58 14.10 -46.12
CA ALA A 86 -16.25 14.09 -47.41
C ALA A 86 -17.74 14.34 -47.16
N LYS A 87 -18.17 15.49 -47.68
CA LYS A 87 -19.53 16.00 -47.72
C LYS A 87 -20.19 15.44 -48.98
N LYS A 88 -21.47 15.08 -48.87
CA LYS A 88 -22.46 14.80 -49.91
C LYS A 88 -22.83 13.33 -50.09
#